data_AF-F9P6Q8-F1
#
_entry.id   AF-F9P6Q8-F1
#
_cell.length_a   1.000
_cell.length_b   1.000
_cell.length_c   1.000
_cell.angle_alpha   90.00
_cell.angle_beta   90.00
_cell.angle_gamma   90.00
#
_symmetry.space_group_name_H-M   'P 1'
#
loop_
_entity.id
_entity.type
_entity.pdbx_description
1 polymer ?
#
loop_
_entity_poly.entity_id
_entity_poly.type
_entity_poly.pdbx_seq_one_letter_code
_entity_poly.pdbx_strand_id
1 'polypeptide(L)'
;MKQIQIAIDGPASSGKSTVAKIIAKDFDYTYLDTGAMYRAATYLALQNDLSAEKWSEIVALLDTYPVSFGRSKDGEQLVLLEM
;
A
#
# COMPACT_ATOMS: atom_id res chain seq x y z
N MET A 1 -0.89 13.41 -22.61
CA MET A 1 -0.05 12.19 -22.70
C MET A 1 -0.86 11.01 -22.17
N LYS A 2 -0.63 9.80 -22.66
CA LYS A 2 -1.34 8.60 -22.19
C LYS A 2 -0.74 8.16 -20.85
N GLN A 3 -1.57 7.95 -19.84
CA GLN A 3 -1.13 7.40 -18.56
C GLN A 3 -0.77 5.92 -18.75
N ILE A 4 0.43 5.52 -18.35
CA ILE A 4 0.92 4.15 -18.43
C ILE A 4 0.84 3.53 -17.03
N GLN A 5 0.38 2.29 -16.94
CA GLN A 5 0.39 1.50 -15.71
C GLN A 5 1.34 0.32 -15.91
N ILE A 6 2.23 0.10 -14.94
CA ILE A 6 3.29 -0.93 -15.01
C ILE A 6 3.07 -1.90 -13.84
N ALA A 7 2.84 -3.17 -14.16
CA ALA A 7 2.83 -4.25 -13.18
C ALA A 7 4.21 -4.95 -13.16
N ILE A 8 4.70 -5.31 -11.97
CA ILE A 8 6.00 -5.97 -11.77
C ILE A 8 5.81 -7.18 -10.87
N ASP A 9 5.81 -8.37 -11.48
CA ASP A 9 5.54 -9.65 -10.82
C ASP A 9 6.78 -10.56 -10.71
N GLY A 10 6.73 -11.53 -9.80
CA GLY A 10 7.83 -12.47 -9.53
C GLY A 10 7.89 -12.92 -8.07
N PRO A 11 8.72 -13.93 -7.74
CA PRO A 11 8.73 -14.59 -6.43
C PRO A 11 9.18 -13.67 -5.29
N ALA A 12 8.88 -14.03 -4.04
CA ALA A 12 9.36 -13.28 -2.88
C ALA A 12 10.90 -13.10 -2.92
N SER A 13 11.40 -11.97 -2.42
CA SER A 13 12.83 -11.63 -2.39
C SER A 13 13.53 -11.47 -3.76
N SER A 14 12.81 -11.39 -4.88
CA SER A 14 13.42 -11.17 -6.21
C SER A 14 13.79 -9.71 -6.54
N GLY A 15 13.61 -8.77 -5.61
CA GLY A 15 13.95 -7.35 -5.81
C GLY A 15 12.89 -6.49 -6.50
N LYS A 16 11.69 -7.01 -6.77
CA LYS A 16 10.58 -6.28 -7.44
C LYS A 16 10.29 -4.91 -6.84
N SER A 17 10.13 -4.85 -5.51
CA SER A 17 9.82 -3.58 -4.82
C SER A 17 10.96 -2.57 -4.97
N THR A 18 12.22 -3.03 -4.97
CA THR A 18 13.38 -2.17 -5.19
C THR A 18 13.37 -1.60 -6.60
N VAL A 19 13.19 -2.44 -7.62
CA VAL A 19 13.13 -2.00 -9.02
C VAL A 19 11.92 -1.07 -9.25
N ALA A 20 10.75 -1.41 -8.71
CA ALA A 20 9.55 -0.59 -8.81
C ALA A 20 9.74 0.81 -8.20
N LYS A 21 10.40 0.90 -7.04
CA LYS A 21 10.74 2.18 -6.39
C LYS A 21 11.72 3.00 -7.21
N ILE A 22 12.73 2.37 -7.81
CA ILE A 22 13.70 3.05 -8.69
C ILE A 22 12.98 3.61 -9.93
N ILE A 23 12.17 2.79 -10.62
CA ILE A 23 11.38 3.25 -11.77
C ILE A 23 10.44 4.39 -11.38
N ALA A 24 9.75 4.27 -10.24
CA ALA A 24 8.86 5.31 -9.75
C ALA A 24 9.58 6.63 -9.49
N LYS A 25 10.77 6.58 -8.88
CA LYS A 25 11.60 7.74 -8.61
C LYS A 25 12.15 8.37 -9.89
N ASP A 26 12.73 7.58 -10.78
CA ASP A 26 13.47 8.08 -11.95
C ASP A 26 12.54 8.64 -13.04
N PHE A 27 11.30 8.18 -13.10
CA PHE A 27 10.31 8.60 -14.10
C PHE A 27 9.12 9.36 -13.53
N ASP A 28 9.17 9.75 -12.25
CA ASP A 28 8.07 10.39 -11.50
C ASP A 28 6.72 9.65 -11.61
N TYR A 29 6.77 8.33 -11.47
CA TYR A 29 5.57 7.50 -11.33
C TYR A 29 5.17 7.38 -9.87
N THR A 30 3.89 7.14 -9.64
CA THR A 30 3.40 6.68 -8.35
C THR A 30 3.73 5.20 -8.20
N TYR A 31 4.57 4.86 -7.22
CA TYR A 31 4.71 3.48 -6.74
C TYR A 31 3.42 3.08 -6.00
N LEU A 32 3.02 1.81 -6.03
CA LEU A 32 1.87 1.32 -5.27
C LEU A 32 2.28 0.06 -4.51
N ASP A 33 2.46 0.17 -3.20
CA ASP A 33 2.76 -0.97 -2.33
C ASP A 33 1.47 -1.62 -1.82
N THR A 34 0.93 -2.54 -2.61
CA THR A 34 -0.25 -3.32 -2.22
C THR A 34 -0.03 -4.14 -0.95
N GLY A 35 1.21 -4.60 -0.71
CA GLY A 35 1.56 -5.34 0.50
C GLY A 35 1.42 -4.49 1.77
N ALA A 36 1.80 -3.21 1.70
CA ALA A 36 1.59 -2.27 2.79
C ALA A 36 0.10 -1.97 3.03
N MET A 37 -0.72 -1.88 1.97
CA MET A 37 -2.18 -1.73 2.11
C MET A 37 -2.80 -2.90 2.88
N TYR A 38 -2.48 -4.14 2.51
CA TYR A 38 -2.99 -5.32 3.22
C TYR A 38 -2.52 -5.35 4.67
N ARG A 39 -1.26 -4.98 4.96
CA ARG A 39 -0.75 -4.86 6.33
C ARG A 39 -1.46 -3.78 7.14
N ALA A 40 -1.82 -2.65 6.54
CA ALA A 40 -2.60 -1.61 7.20
C ALA A 40 -4.01 -2.11 7.58
N ALA A 41 -4.68 -2.82 6.66
CA ALA A 41 -5.97 -3.47 6.95
C ALA A 41 -5.85 -4.53 8.08
N THR A 42 -4.80 -5.37 8.05
CA THR A 42 -4.53 -6.32 9.14
C THR A 42 -4.29 -5.61 10.47
N TYR A 43 -3.51 -4.53 10.47
CA TYR A 43 -3.27 -3.74 11.67
C TYR A 43 -4.57 -3.19 12.26
N LEU A 44 -5.44 -2.61 11.42
CA LEU A 44 -6.74 -2.09 11.84
C LEU A 44 -7.64 -3.20 12.42
N ALA A 45 -7.63 -4.39 11.83
CA ALA A 45 -8.34 -5.55 12.37
C ALA A 45 -7.81 -5.96 13.75
N LEU A 46 -6.48 -6.02 13.91
CA LEU A 46 -5.84 -6.36 15.19
C LEU A 46 -6.11 -5.33 16.28
N GLN A 47 -6.18 -4.04 15.94
CA GLN A 47 -6.53 -2.98 16.90
C GLN A 47 -7.98 -3.04 17.38
N ASN A 48 -8.85 -3.77 16.66
CA ASN A 48 -10.27 -3.90 16.97
C ASN A 48 -10.66 -5.34 17.35
N ASP A 49 -9.69 -6.20 17.68
CA ASP A 49 -9.91 -7.61 18.02
C ASP A 49 -10.75 -8.39 16.99
N LEU A 50 -10.57 -8.07 15.70
CA LEU A 50 -11.26 -8.73 14.60
C LEU A 50 -10.39 -9.83 13.99
N SER A 51 -10.98 -11.02 13.83
CA SER A 51 -10.39 -12.09 13.03
C SER A 51 -10.69 -11.90 11.54
N ALA A 52 -10.00 -12.63 10.68
CA ALA A 52 -10.14 -12.52 9.22
C ALA A 52 -11.55 -12.88 8.72
N GLU A 53 -12.29 -13.70 9.46
CA GLU A 53 -13.67 -14.10 9.16
C GLU A 53 -14.63 -12.91 9.24
N LYS A 54 -14.29 -11.87 10.02
CA LYS A 54 -15.06 -10.62 10.15
C LYS A 54 -14.71 -9.59 9.08
N TRP A 55 -14.39 -10.05 7.87
CA TRP A 55 -13.91 -9.19 6.78
C TRP A 55 -14.85 -8.01 6.48
N SER A 56 -16.16 -8.16 6.63
CA SER A 56 -17.12 -7.07 6.39
C SER A 56 -16.98 -5.94 7.42
N GLU A 57 -16.67 -6.26 8.67
CA GLU A 57 -16.40 -5.27 9.72
C GLU A 57 -15.06 -4.56 9.45
N ILE A 58 -14.05 -5.31 8.99
CA ILE A 58 -12.74 -4.75 8.59
C ILE A 58 -12.91 -3.76 7.42
N VAL A 59 -13.74 -4.10 6.42
CA VAL A 59 -14.04 -3.20 5.30
C VAL A 59 -14.75 -1.94 5.78
N ALA A 60 -15.74 -2.05 6.67
CA ALA A 60 -16.42 -0.87 7.24
C ALA A 60 -15.47 0.02 8.05
N LEU A 61 -14.49 -0.57 8.75
CA LEU A 61 -13.44 0.20 9.42
C LEU A 61 -12.53 0.92 8.42
N LEU A 62 -12.21 0.32 7.28
CA LEU A 62 -11.42 0.97 6.22
C LEU A 62 -12.17 2.11 5.54
N ASP A 63 -13.50 2.09 5.51
CA ASP A 63 -14.31 3.24 5.06
C ASP A 63 -14.22 4.42 6.05
N THR A 64 -14.04 4.13 7.35
CA THR A 64 -13.91 5.13 8.41
C THR A 64 -12.47 5.65 8.53
N TYR A 65 -11.50 4.74 8.41
CA TYR A 65 -10.07 4.98 8.55
C TYR A 65 -9.35 4.57 7.25
N PRO A 66 -9.45 5.39 6.19
CA PRO A 66 -8.96 5.03 4.87
C PRO A 66 -7.43 4.89 4.85
N VAL A 67 -6.97 4.01 3.96
CA VAL A 67 -5.56 3.92 3.61
C VAL A 67 -5.25 4.96 2.54
N SER A 68 -4.35 5.89 2.87
CA SER A 68 -3.89 6.92 1.94
C SER A 68 -2.39 6.82 1.66
N PHE A 69 -1.95 7.49 0.61
CA PHE A 69 -0.57 7.48 0.16
C PHE A 69 0.03 8.88 0.23
N GLY A 70 1.22 8.98 0.82
CA GLY A 70 2.00 10.20 0.89
C GLY A 70 3.41 10.02 0.32
N ARG A 71 4.17 11.11 0.30
CA ARG A 71 5.63 11.09 0.07
C ARG A 71 6.32 11.76 1.26
N SER A 72 7.43 11.19 1.73
CA SER A 72 8.31 11.80 2.73
C SER A 72 9.11 12.95 2.12
N LYS A 73 9.83 13.72 2.95
CA LYS A 73 10.73 14.78 2.48
C LYS A 73 11.84 14.25 1.57
N ASP A 74 12.23 12.99 1.74
CA ASP A 74 13.27 12.32 0.96
C ASP A 74 12.69 11.62 -0.30
N GLY A 75 11.40 11.80 -0.57
CA GLY A 75 10.70 11.23 -1.73
C GLY A 75 10.28 9.77 -1.55
N GLU A 76 10.42 9.20 -0.36
CA GLU A 76 9.95 7.84 -0.09
C GLU A 76 8.42 7.80 -0.02
N GLN A 77 7.81 6.77 -0.62
CA GLN A 77 6.37 6.57 -0.48
C GLN A 77 6.01 6.17 0.95
N LEU A 78 5.00 6.83 1.50
CA LEU A 78 4.38 6.50 2.77
C LEU A 78 2.99 5.91 2.52
N VAL A 79 2.64 4.89 3.30
CA VAL A 79 1.28 4.36 3.40
C VAL A 79 0.75 4.74 4.78
N LEU A 80 -0.34 5.48 4.80
CA LEU A 80 -0.90 6.08 6.00
C LEU A 80 -2.26 5.44 6.27
N LEU A 81 -2.54 5.20 7.55
CA LEU A 81 -3.86 4.83 8.03
C LEU A 81 -4.41 6.04 8.77
N GLU A 82 -5.49 6.63 8.26
CA GLU A 82 -6.06 7.87 8.79
C GLU A 82 -6.95 7.57 10.00
N MET A 83 -6.35 7.35 11.18
CA MET A 83 -7.04 7.07 12.46
C MET A 83 -7.49 8.33 13.20
#